data_AF-A0A1H8WHL2-F1
#
_entry.id   AF-A0A1H8WHL2-F1
#
_cell.length_a   1.000
_cell.length_b   1.000
_cell.length_c   1.000
_cell.angle_alpha   90.00
_cell.angle_beta   90.00
_cell.angle_gamma   90.00
#
_symmetry.space_group_name_H-M   'P 1'
#
loop_
_entity.id
_entity.type
_entity.pdbx_description
1 polymer ?
#
loop_
_entity_poly.entity_id
_entity_poly.type
_entity_poly.pdbx_seq_one_letter_code
_entity_poly.pdbx_strand_id
1 'polypeptide(L)'
;MTVDRGIPSPRHDPAHDPAAYPVAAWSAQTSMEERRELLEQLQVVDVHLQTAASLDSRADACGNAVLARLLHDRARQHRHSAARLRAALADRGPASCRPLRRR
;
A
#
# COMPACT_ATOMS: atom_id res chain seq x y z
N MET A 1 28.97 -69.54 -4.77
CA MET A 1 27.66 -69.06 -4.29
C MET A 1 27.81 -67.58 -3.97
N THR A 2 27.35 -66.71 -4.85
CA THR A 2 27.61 -65.27 -4.82
C THR A 2 26.33 -64.56 -4.36
N VAL A 3 26.39 -63.85 -3.24
CA VAL A 3 25.25 -63.13 -2.66
C VAL A 3 25.07 -61.79 -3.38
N ASP A 4 23.92 -61.67 -4.04
CA ASP A 4 23.38 -60.48 -4.70
C ASP A 4 23.06 -59.40 -3.65
N ARG A 5 23.71 -58.23 -3.74
CA ARG A 5 23.39 -57.05 -2.93
C ARG A 5 22.66 -56.05 -3.81
N GLY A 6 21.32 -56.13 -3.81
CA GLY A 6 20.44 -55.15 -4.45
C GLY A 6 20.64 -53.76 -3.88
N ILE A 7 21.18 -52.85 -4.69
CA ILE A 7 21.19 -51.41 -4.44
C ILE A 7 19.80 -50.87 -4.82
N PRO A 8 19.03 -50.24 -3.92
CA PRO A 8 17.79 -49.59 -4.31
C PRO A 8 18.11 -48.31 -5.09
N SER A 9 17.56 -48.20 -6.30
CA SER A 9 17.64 -46.99 -7.13
C SER A 9 17.08 -45.78 -6.37
N PRO A 10 17.73 -44.60 -6.50
CA PRO A 10 17.18 -43.37 -5.97
C PRO A 10 15.88 -43.05 -6.71
N ARG A 11 14.80 -42.88 -5.95
CA ARG A 11 13.54 -42.34 -6.47
C ARG A 11 13.85 -40.98 -7.09
N HIS A 12 13.48 -40.84 -8.35
CA HIS A 12 13.51 -39.57 -9.05
C HIS A 12 12.42 -38.69 -8.44
N ASP A 13 12.78 -37.87 -7.45
CA ASP A 13 11.91 -36.79 -6.97
C ASP A 13 11.68 -35.84 -8.16
N PRO A 14 10.42 -35.54 -8.52
CA PRO A 14 10.14 -34.63 -9.62
C PRO A 14 10.61 -33.24 -9.19
N ALA A 15 11.71 -32.80 -9.80
CA ALA A 15 11.99 -31.42 -10.16
C ALA A 15 11.51 -30.38 -9.14
N HIS A 16 12.30 -30.20 -8.08
CA HIS A 16 12.42 -28.89 -7.47
C HIS A 16 13.06 -28.00 -8.54
N ASP A 17 12.25 -27.33 -9.36
CA ASP A 17 12.73 -26.35 -10.32
C ASP A 17 13.04 -25.05 -9.55
N PRO A 18 14.31 -24.73 -9.28
CA PRO A 18 14.68 -23.53 -8.53
C PRO A 18 14.35 -22.25 -9.31
N ALA A 19 13.97 -22.34 -10.60
CA ALA A 19 13.58 -21.20 -11.41
C ALA A 19 12.13 -20.74 -11.17
N ALA A 20 11.25 -21.60 -10.63
CA ALA A 20 9.84 -21.27 -10.38
C ALA A 20 9.60 -20.52 -9.05
N TYR A 21 10.47 -20.70 -8.06
CA TYR A 21 10.40 -20.07 -6.74
C TYR A 21 10.76 -18.56 -6.68
N PRO A 22 11.76 -18.03 -7.41
CA PRO A 22 12.12 -16.61 -7.31
C PRO A 22 11.03 -15.68 -7.87
N VAL A 23 10.36 -16.07 -8.96
CA VAL A 23 9.37 -15.21 -9.63
C VAL A 23 8.09 -15.04 -8.78
N ALA A 24 7.65 -16.09 -8.10
CA ALA A 24 6.50 -16.04 -7.19
C ALA A 24 6.80 -15.24 -5.91
N ALA A 25 8.02 -15.33 -5.37
CA ALA A 25 8.43 -14.55 -4.21
C ALA A 25 8.56 -13.05 -4.53
N TRP A 26 9.13 -12.71 -5.71
CA TRP A 26 9.26 -11.31 -6.14
C TRP A 26 7.91 -10.65 -6.40
N SER A 27 6.98 -11.34 -7.07
CA SER A 27 5.62 -10.81 -7.31
C SER A 27 4.80 -10.61 -6.02
N ALA A 28 4.99 -11.46 -5.00
CA ALA A 28 4.38 -11.26 -3.69
C ALA A 28 4.99 -10.07 -2.93
N GLN A 29 6.32 -9.91 -3.01
CA GLN A 29 7.03 -8.80 -2.39
C GLN A 29 6.63 -7.46 -3.02
N THR A 30 6.54 -7.37 -4.36
CA THR A 30 6.09 -6.15 -5.04
C THR A 30 4.65 -5.80 -4.67
N SER A 31 3.75 -6.78 -4.55
CA SER A 31 2.37 -6.54 -4.10
C SER A 31 2.29 -6.00 -2.66
N MET A 32 3.17 -6.46 -1.77
CA MET A 32 3.22 -5.95 -0.39
C MET A 32 3.79 -4.53 -0.32
N GLU A 33 4.79 -4.22 -1.15
CA GLU A 33 5.37 -2.88 -1.27
C GLU A 33 4.38 -1.89 -1.86
N GLU A 34 3.65 -2.26 -2.92
CA GLU A 34 2.56 -1.48 -3.51
C GLU A 34 1.45 -1.19 -2.49
N ARG A 35 1.07 -2.21 -1.70
CA ARG A 35 0.07 -2.05 -0.64
C ARG A 35 0.55 -1.09 0.44
N ARG A 36 1.83 -1.19 0.83
CA ARG A 36 2.42 -0.30 1.83
C ARG A 36 2.44 1.14 1.31
N GLU A 37 2.89 1.37 0.07
CA GLU A 37 2.89 2.69 -0.55
C GLU A 37 1.47 3.29 -0.59
N LEU A 38 0.47 2.49 -0.95
CA LEU A 38 -0.93 2.93 -0.94
C LEU A 38 -1.39 3.36 0.46
N LEU A 39 -1.07 2.59 1.50
CA LEU A 39 -1.42 2.93 2.88
C LEU A 39 -0.72 4.20 3.35
N GLU A 40 0.56 4.37 3.01
CA GLU A 40 1.31 5.60 3.31
C GLU A 40 0.68 6.82 2.62
N GLN A 41 0.26 6.69 1.36
CA GLN A 41 -0.43 7.75 0.63
C GLN A 41 -1.81 8.08 1.22
N LEU A 42 -2.56 7.06 1.66
CA LEU A 42 -3.83 7.27 2.39
C LEU A 42 -3.61 7.95 3.74
N GLN A 43 -2.54 7.60 4.45
CA GLN A 43 -2.15 8.26 5.70
C GLN A 43 -1.86 9.75 5.47
N VAL A 44 -1.16 10.10 4.39
CA VAL A 44 -0.90 11.51 4.03
C VAL A 44 -2.21 12.26 3.77
N VAL A 45 -3.17 11.64 3.06
CA VAL A 45 -4.50 12.23 2.84
C VAL A 45 -5.22 12.50 4.17
N ASP A 46 -5.18 11.56 5.11
CA ASP A 46 -5.81 11.71 6.43
C ASP A 46 -5.18 12.87 7.21
N VAL A 47 -3.85 12.96 7.23
CA VAL A 47 -3.12 14.06 7.88
C VAL A 47 -3.55 15.42 7.32
N HIS A 48 -3.71 15.55 6.01
CA HIS A 48 -4.21 16.80 5.42
C HIS A 48 -5.61 17.16 5.91
N LEU A 49 -6.52 16.19 5.99
CA LEU A 49 -7.88 16.44 6.47
C LEU A 49 -7.93 16.79 7.96
N GLN A 50 -7.21 16.05 8.80
CA GLN A 50 -7.12 16.34 10.23
C GLN A 50 -6.54 17.73 10.47
N THR A 51 -5.51 18.10 9.71
CA THR A 51 -4.93 19.45 9.76
C THR A 51 -5.95 20.51 9.36
N ALA A 52 -6.71 20.30 8.28
CA ALA A 52 -7.75 21.23 7.87
C ALA A 52 -8.82 21.42 8.95
N ALA A 53 -9.29 20.34 9.57
CA ALA A 53 -10.29 20.38 10.64
C ALA A 53 -9.77 21.12 11.89
N SER A 54 -8.50 20.90 12.24
CA SER A 54 -7.84 21.61 13.35
C SER A 54 -7.72 23.12 13.07
N LEU A 55 -7.36 23.49 11.83
CA LEU A 55 -7.26 24.89 11.42
C LEU A 55 -8.62 25.59 11.41
N ASP A 56 -9.68 24.95 10.92
CA ASP A 56 -11.03 25.51 10.95
C ASP A 56 -11.51 25.69 12.40
N SER A 57 -11.34 24.68 13.26
CA SER A 57 -11.71 24.79 14.69
C SER A 57 -11.00 25.96 15.38
N ARG A 58 -9.73 26.20 15.04
CA ARG A 58 -8.96 27.34 15.56
C ARG A 58 -9.41 28.67 14.97
N ALA A 59 -9.82 28.69 13.71
CA ALA A 59 -10.35 29.88 13.06
C ALA A 59 -11.66 30.31 13.71
N ASP A 60 -12.56 29.36 13.96
CA ASP A 60 -13.87 29.59 14.59
C ASP A 60 -13.73 30.12 16.03
N ALA A 61 -12.70 29.69 16.75
CA ALA A 61 -12.39 30.18 18.09
C ALA A 61 -11.56 31.48 18.12
N CYS A 62 -11.13 32.00 16.96
CA CYS A 62 -10.21 33.14 16.89
C CYS A 62 -10.95 34.48 16.94
N GLY A 63 -10.62 35.32 17.92
CA GLY A 63 -11.17 36.69 18.01
C GLY A 63 -10.60 37.69 16.99
N ASN A 64 -9.56 37.33 16.23
CA ASN A 64 -8.96 38.18 15.21
C ASN A 64 -9.41 37.75 13.81
N ALA A 65 -10.22 38.59 13.16
CA ALA A 65 -10.81 38.29 11.85
C ALA A 65 -9.80 38.03 10.73
N VAL A 66 -8.65 38.72 10.74
CA VAL A 66 -7.60 38.55 9.72
C VAL A 66 -6.95 37.18 9.89
N LEU A 67 -6.61 36.82 11.12
CA LEU A 67 -6.02 35.51 11.42
C LEU A 67 -7.01 34.37 11.16
N ALA A 68 -8.27 34.52 11.55
CA ALA A 68 -9.32 33.53 11.27
C ALA A 68 -9.44 33.24 9.77
N ARG A 69 -9.45 34.29 8.94
CA ARG A 69 -9.48 34.15 7.47
C ARG A 69 -8.26 33.39 6.94
N LEU A 70 -7.05 33.73 7.41
CA LEU A 70 -5.82 33.02 7.02
C LEU A 70 -5.88 31.53 7.38
N LEU A 71 -6.41 31.19 8.56
CA LEU A 71 -6.57 29.81 9.00
C LEU A 71 -7.56 29.04 8.11
N HIS A 72 -8.70 29.63 7.76
CA HIS A 72 -9.66 29.03 6.82
C HIS A 72 -9.08 28.85 5.41
N ASP A 73 -8.34 29.83 4.91
CA ASP A 73 -7.67 29.75 3.61
C ASP A 73 -6.67 28.58 3.62
N ARG A 74 -5.93 28.42 4.72
CA ARG A 74 -5.00 27.30 4.88
C ARG A 74 -5.74 25.96 4.99
N ALA A 75 -6.83 25.87 5.75
CA ALA A 75 -7.66 24.68 5.82
C ALA A 75 -8.20 24.26 4.44
N ARG A 76 -8.63 25.24 3.63
CA ARG A 76 -9.07 25.02 2.24
C ARG A 76 -7.94 24.46 1.37
N GLN A 77 -6.72 24.97 1.50
CA GLN A 77 -5.55 24.43 0.78
C GLN A 77 -5.29 22.96 1.16
N HIS A 78 -5.34 22.60 2.45
CA HIS A 78 -5.17 21.22 2.89
C HIS A 78 -6.27 20.29 2.33
N ARG A 79 -7.53 20.71 2.34
CA ARG A 79 -8.63 19.97 1.70
C ARG A 79 -8.40 19.77 0.20
N HIS A 80 -7.94 20.81 -0.49
CA HIS A 80 -7.66 20.72 -1.92
C HIS A 80 -6.53 19.73 -2.22
N SER A 81 -5.44 19.77 -1.44
CA SER A 81 -4.35 18.78 -1.56
C SER A 81 -4.83 17.35 -1.31
N ALA A 82 -5.62 17.14 -0.25
CA ALA A 82 -6.20 15.82 0.05
C ALA A 82 -7.09 15.31 -1.10
N ALA A 83 -7.92 16.18 -1.68
CA ALA A 83 -8.78 15.84 -2.82
C ALA A 83 -7.96 15.45 -4.05
N ARG A 84 -6.89 16.19 -4.37
CA ARG A 84 -5.99 15.88 -5.48
C ARG A 84 -5.28 14.53 -5.29
N LEU A 85 -4.78 14.26 -4.08
CA LEU A 85 -4.14 12.99 -3.77
C LEU A 85 -5.13 11.82 -3.88
N ARG A 86 -6.35 11.97 -3.38
CA ARG A 86 -7.41 10.95 -3.54
C ARG A 86 -7.76 10.68 -5.00
N ALA A 87 -7.87 11.73 -5.82
CA ALA A 87 -8.12 11.57 -7.25
C ALA A 87 -6.98 10.77 -7.91
N ALA A 88 -5.73 11.16 -7.65
CA ALA A 88 -4.56 10.43 -8.16
C ALA A 88 -4.51 8.96 -7.69
N LEU A 89 -4.93 8.67 -6.46
CA LEU A 89 -5.04 7.31 -5.94
C LEU A 89 -6.16 6.51 -6.61
N ALA A 90 -7.31 7.15 -6.86
CA ALA A 90 -8.43 6.52 -7.56
C ALA A 90 -8.08 6.17 -9.00
N ASP A 91 -7.32 7.04 -9.69
CA ASP A 91 -6.87 6.83 -11.06
C ASP A 91 -5.86 5.66 -11.18
N ARG A 92 -5.09 5.37 -10.12
CA ARG A 92 -4.22 4.17 -10.05
C ARG A 92 -5.02 2.86 -9.93
N GLY A 93 -6.30 2.94 -9.55
CA GLY A 93 -7.24 1.83 -9.49
C GLY A 93 -6.99 0.81 -8.36
N PRO A 94 -8.00 -0.01 -7.98
CA PRO A 94 -7.87 -1.07 -6.96
C PRO A 94 -7.10 -2.32 -7.46
N ALA A 95 -6.53 -2.28 -8.67
CA ALA A 95 -5.97 -3.44 -9.36
C ALA A 95 -4.68 -3.98 -8.71
N SER A 96 -3.96 -3.19 -7.91
CA SER A 96 -2.76 -3.64 -7.19
C SER A 96 -3.08 -4.57 -6.00
N CYS A 97 -4.33 -4.55 -5.52
CA CYS A 97 -4.77 -5.32 -4.35
C CYS A 97 -5.70 -6.48 -4.73
N ARG A 98 -5.51 -7.14 -5.89
CA ARG A 98 -6.29 -8.34 -6.20
C ARG A 98 -5.65 -9.53 -5.47
N PRO A 99 -6.23 -10.05 -4.37
CA PRO A 99 -5.74 -11.30 -3.82
C PRO A 99 -5.95 -12.39 -4.87
N LEU A 100 -4.89 -13.14 -5.16
CA LEU A 100 -4.94 -14.39 -5.91
C LEU A 100 -5.93 -15.31 -5.20
N ARG A 101 -7.21 -15.30 -5.62
CA ARG A 101 -8.17 -16.33 -5.24
C ARG A 101 -7.66 -17.65 -5.82
N ARG A 102 -7.07 -18.47 -4.97
CA ARG A 102 -6.89 -19.90 -5.25
C ARG A 102 -8.26 -20.57 -5.13
N ARG A 103 -8.78 -20.95 -6.30
CA ARG A 103 -9.81 -21.96 -6.63
C ARG A 103 -11.03 -22.04 -5.72
#